data_AF-A0A1I5LNW0-F1
#
_entry.id   AF-A0A1I5LNW0-F1
#
_cell.length_a   1.000
_cell.length_b   1.000
_cell.length_c   1.000
_cell.angle_alpha   90.00
_cell.angle_beta   90.00
_cell.angle_gamma   90.00
#
_symmetry.space_group_name_H-M   'P 1'
#
loop_
_entity.id
_entity.type
_entity.pdbx_description
1 polymer ?
#
loop_
_entity_poly.entity_id
_entity_poly.type
_entity_poly.pdbx_seq_one_letter_code
_entity_poly.pdbx_strand_id
1 'polypeptide(L)'
;MIKLDFQQTFPPTWLEKDYSKMTFESPQEDGSIETMVVKIDRHPAFNSPNVYNMGFGPPDMKGGFRDNVKLKHKDLGKVLSTVLFHGNNFLQENSSLVLGIDGSDDVRAMLYHLITKVNREYLSEFFTVFGVDWFIRVLRDGRLEIDENGRLISNPKPEIFDYQRSRHDLYRYYIFRLK
;
A
#
# COMPACT_ATOMS: atom_id res chain seq x y z
N MET A 1 -19.36 -4.09 0.68
CA MET A 1 -18.52 -2.88 0.59
C MET A 1 -17.48 -2.97 1.70
N ILE A 2 -16.19 -2.81 1.38
CA ILE A 2 -15.10 -2.95 2.35
C ILE A 2 -15.01 -1.65 3.17
N LYS A 3 -15.25 -1.75 4.48
CA LYS A 3 -15.11 -0.62 5.42
C LYS A 3 -13.81 -0.77 6.21
N LEU A 4 -13.14 0.36 6.44
CA LEU A 4 -11.97 0.43 7.31
C LEU A 4 -12.38 0.88 8.71
N ASP A 5 -11.71 0.33 9.71
CA ASP A 5 -11.84 0.71 11.11
C ASP A 5 -10.58 0.32 11.88
N PHE A 6 -9.78 1.30 12.30
CA PHE A 6 -8.55 1.11 13.06
C PHE A 6 -8.78 0.62 14.50
N GLN A 7 -10.03 0.61 15.00
CA GLN A 7 -10.40 -0.08 16.23
C GLN A 7 -10.66 -1.58 16.00
N GLN A 8 -10.86 -1.99 14.75
CA GLN A 8 -11.05 -3.38 14.33
C GLN A 8 -9.82 -3.85 13.56
N THR A 9 -8.79 -4.27 14.29
CA THR A 9 -7.54 -4.82 13.74
C THR A 9 -7.25 -6.21 14.31
N PHE A 10 -6.37 -6.95 13.65
CA PHE A 10 -5.79 -8.17 14.21
C PHE A 10 -4.60 -7.79 15.09
N PRO A 11 -4.48 -8.38 16.30
CA PRO A 11 -3.31 -8.15 17.13
C PRO A 11 -2.06 -8.70 16.43
N PRO A 12 -0.91 -8.01 16.56
CA PRO A 12 0.34 -8.54 16.04
C PRO A 12 0.75 -9.80 16.80
N THR A 13 1.17 -10.83 16.07
CA THR A 13 1.89 -11.97 16.65
C THR A 13 3.36 -11.65 16.86
N TRP A 14 3.89 -10.72 16.08
CA TRP A 14 5.22 -10.12 16.25
C TRP A 14 5.25 -8.73 15.63
N LEU A 15 6.04 -7.82 16.22
CA LEU A 15 6.15 -6.42 15.82
C LEU A 15 7.59 -5.95 15.98
N GLU A 16 8.16 -5.37 14.93
CA GLU A 16 9.45 -4.70 14.98
C GLU A 16 9.33 -3.36 15.70
N LYS A 17 10.33 -2.99 16.50
CA LYS A 17 10.29 -1.78 17.34
C LYS A 17 10.09 -0.48 16.56
N ASP A 18 10.62 -0.41 15.34
CA ASP A 18 10.54 0.76 14.47
C ASP A 18 9.32 0.74 13.53
N TYR A 19 8.41 -0.21 13.70
CA TYR A 19 7.25 -0.45 12.84
C TYR A 19 7.61 -0.74 11.36
N SER A 20 8.86 -1.08 11.04
CA SER A 20 9.23 -1.48 9.68
C SER A 20 8.66 -2.85 9.27
N LYS A 21 8.25 -3.66 10.26
CA LYS A 21 7.70 -4.99 10.00
C LYS A 21 6.75 -5.44 11.10
N MET A 22 5.73 -6.19 10.72
CA MET A 22 4.75 -6.82 11.62
C MET A 22 4.29 -8.15 11.05
N THR A 23 3.89 -9.08 11.93
CA THR A 23 3.14 -10.27 11.55
C THR A 23 1.82 -10.37 12.31
N PHE A 24 0.80 -10.94 11.69
CA PHE A 24 -0.50 -11.20 12.33
C PHE A 24 -1.18 -12.42 11.69
N GLU A 25 -2.20 -12.95 12.35
CA GLU A 25 -2.99 -14.09 11.85
C GLU A 25 -4.29 -13.61 11.17
N SER A 26 -4.53 -14.09 9.95
CA SER A 26 -5.73 -13.76 9.17
C SER A 26 -6.59 -15.00 8.91
N PRO A 27 -7.79 -15.09 9.51
CA PRO A 27 -8.74 -16.16 9.21
C PRO A 27 -9.21 -16.11 7.75
N GLN A 28 -9.30 -17.27 7.12
CA GLN A 28 -9.77 -17.47 5.74
C GLN A 28 -11.23 -17.95 5.72
N GLU A 29 -11.89 -17.82 4.56
CA GLU A 29 -13.28 -18.26 4.35
C GLU A 29 -13.47 -19.78 4.54
N ASP A 30 -12.44 -20.58 4.26
CA ASP A 30 -12.45 -22.04 4.43
C ASP A 30 -12.21 -22.49 5.88
N GLY A 31 -12.05 -21.55 6.82
CA GLY A 31 -11.79 -21.80 8.23
C GLY A 31 -10.31 -21.97 8.59
N SER A 32 -9.40 -21.98 7.60
CA SER A 32 -7.96 -21.95 7.86
C SER A 32 -7.51 -20.58 8.39
N ILE A 33 -6.29 -20.53 8.93
CA ILE A 33 -5.64 -19.31 9.40
C ILE A 33 -4.33 -19.14 8.62
N GLU A 34 -4.18 -17.99 7.95
CA GLU A 34 -2.96 -17.64 7.23
C GLU A 34 -2.15 -16.64 8.03
N THR A 35 -0.84 -16.87 8.16
CA THR A 35 0.07 -15.86 8.73
C THR A 35 0.34 -14.79 7.69
N MET A 36 0.14 -13.53 8.07
CA MET A 36 0.41 -12.37 7.24
C MET A 36 1.65 -11.64 7.74
N VAL A 37 2.46 -11.15 6.82
CA VAL A 37 3.58 -10.24 7.07
C VAL A 37 3.22 -8.89 6.46
N VAL A 38 3.44 -7.81 7.19
CA VAL A 38 3.48 -6.43 6.68
C VAL A 38 4.92 -5.96 6.76
N LYS A 39 5.41 -5.34 5.69
CA LYS A 39 6.77 -4.82 5.61
C LYS A 39 6.78 -3.42 5.01
N ILE A 40 7.54 -2.52 5.61
CA ILE A 40 7.76 -1.14 5.20
C ILE A 40 9.26 -0.95 4.97
N ASP A 41 9.65 -0.72 3.72
CA ASP A 41 11.04 -0.48 3.33
C ASP A 41 11.14 0.81 2.50
N ARG A 42 12.35 1.34 2.34
CA ARG A 42 12.59 2.44 1.39
C ARG A 42 12.17 2.03 -0.02
N HIS A 43 11.48 2.92 -0.73
CA HIS A 43 11.09 2.63 -2.11
C HIS A 43 12.35 2.61 -3.00
N PRO A 44 12.63 1.52 -3.72
CA PRO A 44 13.91 1.34 -4.42
C PRO A 44 14.12 2.32 -5.57
N ALA A 45 13.03 2.84 -6.15
CA ALA A 45 13.09 3.67 -7.35
C ALA A 45 12.89 5.16 -7.13
N PHE A 46 12.45 5.59 -5.94
CA PHE A 46 12.42 7.01 -5.63
C PHE A 46 13.76 7.31 -4.98
N ASN A 47 14.64 8.05 -5.66
CA ASN A 47 15.79 8.69 -5.01
C ASN A 47 15.37 9.79 -3.99
N SER A 48 14.10 9.79 -3.57
CA SER A 48 13.58 10.64 -2.51
C SER A 48 13.76 9.91 -1.18
N PRO A 49 14.56 10.45 -0.24
CA PRO A 49 14.82 9.81 1.04
C PRO A 49 13.57 9.64 1.91
N ASN A 50 12.46 10.28 1.54
CA ASN A 50 11.26 10.37 2.35
C ASN A 50 10.15 9.40 1.91
N VAL A 51 10.37 8.58 0.87
CA VAL A 51 9.34 7.68 0.32
C VAL A 51 9.62 6.23 0.71
N TYR A 52 8.70 5.65 1.46
CA TYR A 52 8.71 4.25 1.86
C TYR A 52 7.56 3.50 1.19
N ASN A 53 7.75 2.22 0.95
CA ASN A 53 6.74 1.34 0.38
C ASN A 53 6.28 0.33 1.44
N MET A 54 4.97 0.21 1.61
CA MET A 54 4.34 -0.82 2.40
C MET A 54 3.82 -1.93 1.47
N GLY A 55 4.17 -3.16 1.80
CA GLY A 55 3.59 -4.35 1.20
C GLY A 55 3.20 -5.39 2.25
N PHE A 56 2.32 -6.30 1.87
CA PHE A 56 1.86 -7.35 2.75
C PHE A 56 1.47 -8.62 2.00
N GLY A 57 1.56 -9.76 2.69
CA GLY A 57 1.23 -11.07 2.15
C GLY A 57 1.68 -12.21 3.06
N PRO A 58 1.43 -13.48 2.70
CA PRO A 58 2.02 -14.63 3.37
C PRO A 58 3.54 -14.57 3.43
N PRO A 59 4.21 -15.13 4.45
CA PRO A 59 5.67 -15.18 4.49
C PRO A 59 6.24 -15.93 3.28
N ASP A 60 7.42 -15.50 2.84
CA ASP A 60 8.19 -16.12 1.74
C ASP A 60 9.30 -17.08 2.25
N MET A 61 9.36 -17.31 3.56
CA MET A 61 10.42 -18.07 4.27
C MET A 61 11.82 -17.45 4.21
N LYS A 62 11.96 -16.24 3.66
CA LYS A 62 13.22 -15.48 3.55
C LYS A 62 13.15 -14.13 4.29
N GLY A 63 12.13 -13.95 5.11
CA GLY A 63 11.89 -12.74 5.89
C GLY A 63 11.11 -11.64 5.15
N GLY A 64 10.66 -11.91 3.92
CA GLY A 64 9.74 -11.07 3.15
C GLY A 64 8.33 -11.65 3.13
N PHE A 65 7.63 -11.40 2.04
CA PHE A 65 6.27 -11.87 1.81
C PHE A 65 6.03 -12.20 0.34
N ARG A 66 5.04 -13.06 0.08
CA ARG A 66 4.57 -13.41 -1.26
C ARG A 66 3.41 -12.49 -1.61
N ASP A 67 3.61 -11.60 -2.57
CA ASP A 67 2.62 -10.59 -2.97
C ASP A 67 1.68 -11.07 -4.10
N ASN A 68 1.90 -12.27 -4.61
CA ASN A 68 1.18 -12.88 -5.72
C ASN A 68 0.14 -13.94 -5.28
N VAL A 69 -0.01 -14.16 -3.96
CA VAL A 69 -0.93 -15.16 -3.42
C VAL A 69 -2.32 -14.55 -3.29
N LYS A 70 -3.32 -15.19 -3.90
CA LYS A 70 -4.73 -14.81 -3.79
C LYS A 70 -5.35 -15.51 -2.58
N LEU A 71 -5.50 -14.76 -1.49
CA LEU A 71 -6.14 -15.23 -0.27
C LEU A 71 -7.64 -14.86 -0.25
N LYS A 72 -8.43 -15.69 0.43
CA LYS A 72 -9.86 -15.47 0.66
C LYS A 72 -10.07 -15.18 2.13
N HIS A 73 -9.77 -13.96 2.53
CA HIS A 73 -9.90 -13.53 3.91
C HIS A 73 -11.37 -13.55 4.36
N LYS A 74 -11.63 -14.10 5.54
CA LYS A 74 -12.95 -14.06 6.18
C LYS A 74 -13.43 -12.62 6.41
N ASP A 75 -12.49 -11.72 6.69
CA ASP A 75 -12.76 -10.29 6.85
C ASP A 75 -11.64 -9.45 6.20
N LEU A 76 -11.83 -9.15 4.92
CA LEU A 76 -10.89 -8.32 4.15
C LEU A 76 -10.80 -6.88 4.70
N GLY A 77 -11.89 -6.34 5.25
CA GLY A 77 -11.89 -4.99 5.84
C GLY A 77 -10.99 -4.89 7.07
N LYS A 78 -11.06 -5.89 7.95
CA LYS A 78 -10.18 -6.00 9.13
C LYS A 78 -8.72 -6.21 8.75
N VAL A 79 -8.43 -6.99 7.69
CA VAL A 79 -7.06 -7.15 7.16
C VAL A 79 -6.50 -5.81 6.70
N LEU A 80 -7.24 -5.08 5.87
CA LEU A 80 -6.79 -3.80 5.33
C LEU A 80 -6.70 -2.72 6.42
N SER A 81 -7.60 -2.75 7.41
CA SER A 81 -7.53 -1.88 8.58
C SER A 81 -6.27 -2.16 9.40
N THR A 82 -5.93 -3.43 9.59
CA THR A 82 -4.70 -3.84 10.29
C THR A 82 -3.44 -3.34 9.57
N VAL A 83 -3.39 -3.52 8.24
CA VAL A 83 -2.26 -3.06 7.41
C VAL A 83 -2.13 -1.53 7.45
N LEU A 84 -3.21 -0.80 7.19
CA LEU A 84 -3.18 0.67 7.17
C LEU A 84 -2.96 1.27 8.56
N PHE A 85 -3.47 0.65 9.63
CA PHE A 85 -3.19 1.07 11.00
C PHE A 85 -1.72 0.89 11.36
N HIS A 86 -1.10 -0.22 10.94
CA HIS A 86 0.35 -0.38 11.10
C HIS A 86 1.13 0.70 10.35
N GLY A 87 0.75 1.01 9.12
CA GLY A 87 1.30 2.14 8.36
C GLY A 87 1.10 3.51 9.03
N ASN A 88 -0.05 3.73 9.66
CA ASN A 88 -0.32 4.92 10.47
C ASN A 88 0.68 5.05 11.62
N ASN A 89 0.90 3.97 12.38
CA ASN A 89 1.82 3.98 13.51
C ASN A 89 3.27 4.24 13.06
N PHE A 90 3.68 3.64 11.95
CA PHE A 90 4.99 3.93 11.33
C PHE A 90 5.14 5.42 10.98
N LEU A 91 4.11 6.03 10.38
CA LEU A 91 4.13 7.44 10.02
C LEU A 91 4.05 8.36 11.24
N GLN A 92 3.37 7.98 12.32
CA GLN A 92 3.34 8.76 13.56
C GLN A 92 4.73 8.88 14.20
N GLU A 93 5.53 7.80 14.18
CA GLU A 93 6.92 7.82 14.63
C GLU A 93 7.86 8.51 13.62
N ASN A 94 7.43 8.67 12.37
CA ASN A 94 8.23 9.21 11.27
C ASN A 94 7.46 10.23 10.42
N SER A 95 6.97 11.30 11.06
CA SER A 95 5.98 12.23 10.50
C SER A 95 6.42 12.98 9.24
N SER A 96 7.72 13.06 8.94
CA SER A 96 8.25 13.66 7.72
C SER A 96 8.23 12.74 6.50
N LEU A 97 7.95 11.44 6.70
CA LEU A 97 7.94 10.44 5.64
C LEU A 97 6.56 10.33 4.98
N VAL A 98 6.54 9.68 3.81
CA VAL A 98 5.32 9.24 3.15
C VAL A 98 5.39 7.73 2.91
N LEU A 99 4.24 7.09 2.98
CA LEU A 99 4.10 5.65 2.83
C LEU A 99 3.24 5.35 1.61
N GLY A 100 3.78 4.62 0.65
CA GLY A 100 3.04 4.21 -0.53
C GLY A 100 2.70 2.73 -0.55
N ILE A 101 1.65 2.38 -1.30
CA ILE A 101 1.22 1.01 -1.56
C ILE A 101 1.14 0.81 -3.07
N ASP A 102 1.75 -0.26 -3.56
CA ASP A 102 1.86 -0.59 -4.98
C ASP A 102 0.65 -1.37 -5.50
N GLY A 103 -0.11 -0.74 -6.40
CA GLY A 103 -1.16 -1.36 -7.22
C GLY A 103 -0.61 -2.17 -8.40
N SER A 104 0.56 -2.76 -8.25
CA SER A 104 1.29 -3.79 -9.02
C SER A 104 0.54 -4.73 -9.97
N ASP A 105 -0.78 -4.90 -9.83
CA ASP A 105 -1.67 -5.43 -10.86
C ASP A 105 -3.04 -4.72 -10.84
N ASP A 106 -3.84 -4.88 -11.91
CA ASP A 106 -5.16 -4.24 -12.04
C ASP A 106 -6.12 -4.57 -10.89
N VAL A 107 -6.02 -5.77 -10.31
CA VAL A 107 -6.90 -6.19 -9.21
C VAL A 107 -6.53 -5.44 -7.94
N ARG A 108 -5.23 -5.34 -7.62
CA ARG A 108 -4.72 -4.58 -6.46
C ARG A 108 -4.94 -3.08 -6.62
N ALA A 109 -4.64 -2.52 -7.79
CA ALA A 109 -4.93 -1.12 -8.09
C ALA A 109 -6.42 -0.82 -7.89
N MET A 110 -7.30 -1.65 -8.44
CA MET A 110 -8.74 -1.48 -8.26
C MET A 110 -9.17 -1.58 -6.80
N LEU A 111 -8.63 -2.55 -6.06
CA LEU A 111 -8.91 -2.73 -4.64
C LEU A 111 -8.51 -1.47 -3.84
N TYR A 112 -7.28 -1.00 -3.99
CA TYR A 112 -6.78 0.17 -3.26
C TYR A 112 -7.51 1.46 -3.64
N HIS A 113 -7.86 1.63 -4.93
CA HIS A 113 -8.69 2.75 -5.38
C HIS A 113 -10.06 2.73 -4.72
N LEU A 114 -10.73 1.58 -4.73
CA LEU A 114 -12.06 1.44 -4.16
C LEU A 114 -12.05 1.66 -2.65
N ILE A 115 -11.09 1.08 -1.94
CA ILE A 115 -10.96 1.28 -0.49
C ILE A 115 -10.73 2.75 -0.16
N THR A 116 -9.80 3.40 -0.86
CA THR A 116 -9.48 4.82 -0.66
C THR A 116 -10.70 5.69 -0.92
N LYS A 117 -11.43 5.42 -2.01
CA LYS A 117 -12.60 6.18 -2.41
C LYS A 117 -13.77 6.02 -1.44
N VAL A 118 -14.09 4.77 -1.08
CA VAL A 118 -15.22 4.44 -0.20
C VAL A 118 -14.98 4.91 1.23
N ASN A 119 -13.74 4.88 1.70
CA ASN A 119 -13.38 5.24 3.07
C ASN A 119 -12.78 6.66 3.15
N ARG A 120 -13.13 7.54 2.21
CA ARG A 120 -12.60 8.91 2.11
C ARG A 120 -12.66 9.66 3.44
N GLU A 121 -13.87 9.76 4.01
CA GLU A 121 -14.11 10.55 5.22
C GLU A 121 -13.25 10.02 6.36
N TYR A 122 -13.31 8.71 6.59
CA TYR A 122 -12.52 8.04 7.62
C TYR A 122 -11.00 8.22 7.43
N LEU A 123 -10.48 7.95 6.23
CA LEU A 123 -9.05 8.08 5.96
C LEU A 123 -8.55 9.52 6.06
N SER A 124 -9.41 10.51 5.81
CA SER A 124 -9.06 11.95 5.88
C SER A 124 -8.83 12.48 7.30
N GLU A 125 -9.20 11.68 8.32
CA GLU A 125 -8.87 11.93 9.72
C GLU A 125 -7.39 11.66 10.01
N PHE A 126 -6.77 10.72 9.27
CA PHE A 126 -5.40 10.25 9.51
C PHE A 126 -4.40 10.70 8.44
N PHE A 127 -4.84 10.80 7.19
CA PHE A 127 -3.94 10.97 6.05
C PHE A 127 -4.38 12.06 5.08
N THR A 128 -3.38 12.68 4.45
CA THR A 128 -3.53 13.21 3.09
C THR A 128 -3.16 12.10 2.10
N VAL A 129 -4.09 11.74 1.20
CA VAL A 129 -3.87 10.68 0.20
C VAL A 129 -3.55 11.29 -1.16
N PHE A 130 -2.54 10.73 -1.83
CA PHE A 130 -2.12 11.10 -3.16
C PHE A 130 -2.20 9.88 -4.08
N GLY A 131 -2.56 10.12 -5.33
CA GLY A 131 -2.46 9.16 -6.40
C GLY A 131 -1.24 9.43 -7.26
N VAL A 132 -0.64 8.37 -7.79
CA VAL A 132 0.40 8.47 -8.83
C VAL A 132 0.00 7.58 -9.99
N ASP A 133 -0.13 8.20 -11.16
CA ASP A 133 -0.26 7.49 -12.43
C ASP A 133 1.10 6.91 -12.79
N TRP A 134 1.22 5.60 -12.69
CA TRP A 134 2.46 4.92 -13.00
C TRP A 134 2.48 4.64 -14.51
N PHE A 135 3.13 5.52 -15.27
CA PHE A 135 3.54 5.22 -16.65
C PHE A 135 4.77 4.28 -16.69
N ILE A 136 5.27 3.79 -15.56
CA ILE A 136 6.58 3.16 -15.50
C ILE A 136 6.50 1.63 -15.68
N ARG A 137 6.54 1.16 -16.94
CA ARG A 137 7.18 -0.13 -17.25
C ARG A 137 8.69 -0.13 -16.90
N VAL A 138 9.25 1.06 -16.71
CA VAL A 138 10.65 1.49 -16.47
C VAL A 138 11.40 0.89 -15.26
N LEU A 139 10.75 0.32 -14.25
CA LEU A 139 11.42 -0.01 -12.98
C LEU A 139 11.56 -1.50 -12.67
N ARG A 140 11.12 -2.39 -13.57
CA ARG A 140 11.42 -3.83 -13.42
C ARG A 140 12.83 -4.19 -13.90
N ASP A 141 13.45 -3.35 -14.72
CA ASP A 141 14.76 -3.56 -15.35
C ASP A 141 15.75 -2.39 -15.20
N GLY A 142 15.33 -1.30 -14.54
CA GLY A 142 16.20 -0.16 -14.20
C GLY A 142 16.48 0.80 -15.36
N ARG A 143 15.63 0.82 -16.39
CA ARG A 143 15.83 1.65 -17.60
C ARG A 143 14.78 2.74 -17.72
N LEU A 144 15.21 3.99 -17.59
CA LEU A 144 14.37 5.19 -17.83
C LEU A 144 13.78 5.18 -19.24
N GLU A 145 12.46 5.34 -19.37
CA GLU A 145 11.80 5.49 -20.66
C GLU A 145 12.04 6.89 -21.23
N ILE A 146 12.26 6.89 -22.52
CA ILE A 146 12.59 8.05 -23.32
C ILE A 146 11.46 8.20 -24.35
N ASP A 147 10.97 9.41 -24.57
CA ASP A 147 9.95 9.66 -25.60
C ASP A 147 10.50 9.47 -27.02
N GLU A 148 9.62 9.56 -28.03
CA GLU A 148 9.99 9.46 -29.47
C GLU A 148 11.03 10.51 -29.90
N ASN A 149 11.27 11.54 -29.08
CA ASN A 149 12.20 12.64 -29.33
C ASN A 149 13.49 12.54 -28.48
N GLY A 150 13.73 11.42 -27.79
CA GLY A 150 14.95 11.25 -27.01
C GLY A 150 14.92 11.96 -25.65
N ARG A 151 13.76 12.45 -25.17
CA ARG A 151 13.63 13.13 -23.88
C ARG A 151 13.24 12.16 -22.78
N LEU A 152 13.85 12.31 -21.61
CA LEU A 152 13.41 11.63 -20.41
C LEU A 152 11.95 11.99 -20.13
N ILE A 153 11.10 10.97 -20.07
CA ILE A 153 9.73 11.16 -19.61
C ILE A 153 9.82 11.55 -18.13
N SER A 154 9.27 12.72 -17.78
CA SER A 154 9.39 13.28 -16.43
C SER A 154 8.85 12.30 -15.38
N ASN A 155 9.56 12.16 -14.25
CA ASN A 155 9.09 11.36 -13.13
C ASN A 155 7.62 11.67 -12.82
N PRO A 156 6.77 10.65 -12.66
CA PRO A 156 5.36 10.87 -12.36
C PRO A 156 5.25 11.66 -11.07
N LYS A 157 4.46 12.74 -11.11
CA LYS A 157 4.26 13.61 -9.96
C LYS A 157 3.06 13.08 -9.16
N PRO A 158 3.21 12.87 -7.84
CA PRO A 158 2.07 12.64 -6.99
C PRO A 158 1.09 13.81 -7.09
N GLU A 159 -0.19 13.50 -7.22
CA GLU A 159 -1.27 14.46 -7.17
C GLU A 159 -2.23 14.10 -6.03
N ILE A 160 -2.95 15.08 -5.50
CA ILE A 160 -3.98 14.80 -4.49
C ILE A 160 -4.95 13.77 -5.09
N PHE A 161 -5.29 12.74 -4.33
CA PHE A 161 -6.13 11.66 -4.80
C PHE A 161 -7.47 12.20 -5.36
N ASP A 162 -7.73 11.96 -6.64
CA ASP A 162 -8.98 12.33 -7.27
C ASP A 162 -10.08 11.29 -6.99
N TYR A 163 -10.98 11.66 -6.07
CA TYR A 163 -12.14 10.83 -5.70
C TYR A 163 -13.20 10.71 -6.82
N GLN A 164 -13.12 11.49 -7.90
CA GLN A 164 -14.00 11.36 -9.05
C GLN A 164 -13.56 10.27 -10.03
N ARG A 165 -12.27 9.90 -10.03
CA ARG A 165 -11.75 8.83 -10.89
C ARG A 165 -12.52 7.52 -10.72
N SER A 166 -12.75 6.87 -11.86
CA SER A 166 -13.53 5.64 -11.98
C SER A 166 -12.61 4.41 -11.98
N ARG A 167 -13.20 3.21 -11.98
CA ARG A 167 -12.44 1.94 -12.11
C ARG A 167 -11.68 1.79 -13.43
N HIS A 168 -11.94 2.66 -14.41
CA HIS A 168 -11.27 2.68 -15.73
C HIS A 168 -10.10 3.65 -15.77
N ASP A 169 -9.89 4.40 -14.69
CA ASP A 169 -8.85 5.41 -14.54
C ASP A 169 -8.26 5.27 -13.13
N LEU A 170 -7.50 4.19 -12.95
CA LEU A 170 -6.94 3.81 -11.66
C LEU A 170 -5.55 4.42 -11.52
N TYR A 171 -5.28 4.99 -10.35
CA TYR A 171 -3.90 5.17 -9.93
C TYR A 171 -3.22 3.81 -9.82
N ARG A 172 -1.90 3.84 -9.97
CA ARG A 172 -1.07 2.63 -9.89
C ARG A 172 -0.22 2.60 -8.62
N TYR A 173 -0.01 3.77 -8.03
CA TYR A 173 0.61 3.90 -6.72
C TYR A 173 -0.22 4.85 -5.86
N TYR A 174 -0.41 4.49 -4.59
CA TYR A 174 -1.24 5.21 -3.64
C TYR A 174 -0.36 5.64 -2.48
N ILE A 175 -0.24 6.94 -2.24
CA ILE A 175 0.65 7.50 -1.21
C ILE A 175 -0.18 8.08 -0.08
N PHE A 176 0.19 7.75 1.14
CA PHE A 176 -0.38 8.24 2.39
C PHE A 176 0.67 9.09 3.08
N ARG A 177 0.30 10.33 3.40
CA ARG A 177 1.08 11.23 4.25
C ARG A 177 0.29 11.49 5.53
N LEU A 178 0.97 11.46 6.67
CA LEU A 178 0.35 11.82 7.95
C LEU A 178 -0.23 13.24 7.88
N LYS A 179 -1.37 13.45 8.54
CA LYS A 179 -2.01 14.76 8.66
C LYS A 179 -1.53 15.52 9.89
#